data_AF-A0A388Q6U2-F1
#
_entry.id   AF-A0A388Q6U2-F1
#
_cell.length_a   1.000
_cell.length_b   1.000
_cell.length_c   1.000
_cell.angle_alpha   90.00
_cell.angle_beta   90.00
_cell.angle_gamma   90.00
#
_symmetry.space_group_name_H-M   'P 1'
#
loop_
_entity.id
_entity.type
_entity.pdbx_description
1 polymer ?
#
loop_
_entity_poly.entity_id
_entity_poly.type
_entity_poly.pdbx_seq_one_letter_code
_entity_poly.pdbx_strand_id
1 'polypeptide(L)'
;MNDGFISAIRYERDSRKSLLRELTWRDLEPLTSRDKPKRMPPEKLPEIILAFPKIQDMKYVFLILGFIIGSFSGRAQFAPQAGLPGSTAMHKDSSAFVDWASNCTVKRGWMNITDTTLGKVTAGNPGKAFGKADADIVSLGDAGEAVFFFENPIINGNGYDFAVFENGFLNPLDSNLAYLELAKIEVSNDGIIYYPFAAVCENDTTAQIAGVGEYMDARKLNNLAGKYVAGYGTPFDLDELSLQSGLDVNDIHYIK
;
A
#
# COMPACT_ATOMS: atom_id res chain seq x y z
N MET A 1 -24.09 -11.23 -2.31
CA MET A 1 -23.96 -11.57 -0.87
C MET A 1 -22.49 -11.53 -0.60
N ASN A 2 -22.06 -10.52 0.15
CA ASN A 2 -20.66 -10.21 0.38
C ASN A 2 -20.36 -10.61 1.83
N ASP A 3 -19.69 -11.74 2.00
CA ASP A 3 -19.46 -12.36 3.30
C ASP A 3 -17.94 -12.40 3.53
N GLY A 4 -17.43 -11.29 4.07
CA GLY A 4 -16.02 -11.05 4.35
C GLY A 4 -15.58 -11.54 5.72
N PHE A 5 -14.29 -11.87 5.83
CA PHE A 5 -13.59 -12.09 7.08
C PHE A 5 -12.69 -10.88 7.29
N ILE A 6 -12.93 -10.07 8.32
CA ILE A 6 -12.10 -8.89 8.56
C ILE A 6 -11.30 -9.12 9.81
N SER A 7 -9.97 -9.17 9.69
CA SER A 7 -9.05 -9.16 10.82
C SER A 7 -7.91 -8.19 10.54
N ALA A 8 -7.37 -7.60 11.59
CA ALA A 8 -6.24 -6.68 11.53
C ALA A 8 -5.11 -7.18 12.43
N ILE A 9 -3.87 -6.92 12.01
CA ILE A 9 -2.68 -7.52 12.60
C ILE A 9 -1.50 -6.56 12.63
N ARG A 10 -0.63 -6.70 13.64
CA ARG A 10 0.57 -5.88 13.85
C ARG A 10 1.85 -6.67 13.52
N TYR A 11 2.92 -5.96 13.13
CA TYR A 11 4.29 -6.50 13.00
C TYR A 11 5.18 -6.29 14.26
N GLU A 12 6.12 -7.21 14.52
CA GLU A 12 7.26 -7.00 15.45
C GLU A 12 8.53 -7.05 14.63
N ARG A 13 9.58 -6.38 15.14
CA ARG A 13 10.93 -6.74 14.72
C ARG A 13 11.83 -7.01 15.91
N ASP A 14 12.55 -8.12 15.79
CA ASP A 14 13.80 -8.39 16.48
C ASP A 14 14.75 -7.20 16.31
N SER A 15 15.07 -6.53 17.42
CA SER A 15 15.91 -5.35 17.51
C SER A 15 17.40 -5.59 17.19
N ARG A 16 17.74 -6.78 16.66
CA ARG A 16 19.12 -7.19 16.38
C ARG A 16 19.35 -7.54 14.92
N LYS A 17 19.29 -6.56 14.01
CA LYS A 17 20.05 -6.55 12.73
C LYS A 17 19.86 -5.25 11.95
N SER A 18 20.50 -4.17 12.39
CA SER A 18 20.96 -3.11 11.47
C SER A 18 22.15 -2.35 12.07
N LEU A 19 23.27 -3.04 12.25
CA LEU A 19 24.57 -2.37 12.30
C LEU A 19 24.99 -2.05 10.86
N LEU A 20 24.39 -1.01 10.28
CA LEU A 20 25.02 -0.26 9.20
C LEU A 20 25.41 1.08 9.81
N ARG A 21 26.73 1.26 10.00
CA ARG A 21 27.29 2.55 10.41
C ARG A 21 26.95 3.58 9.34
N GLU A 22 26.21 4.62 9.73
CA GLU A 22 26.21 5.88 9.00
C GLU A 22 27.64 6.44 9.01
N LEU A 23 28.25 6.58 7.83
CA LEU A 23 29.46 7.40 7.68
C LEU A 23 29.03 8.86 7.79
N THR A 24 29.32 9.47 8.94
CA THR A 24 29.09 10.90 9.15
C THR A 24 30.20 11.71 8.49
N TRP A 25 29.89 12.95 8.09
CA TRP A 25 30.81 13.94 7.48
C TRP A 25 32.09 14.27 8.28
N ARG A 26 32.32 13.61 9.43
CA ARG A 26 33.50 13.78 10.28
C ARG A 26 34.71 12.93 9.87
N ASP A 27 34.57 12.04 8.87
CA ASP A 27 35.65 11.14 8.44
C ASP A 27 36.51 11.65 7.27
N LEU A 28 36.37 12.93 6.88
CA LEU A 28 37.22 13.55 5.86
C LEU A 28 38.31 14.40 6.52
N GLU A 29 39.56 13.94 6.45
CA GLU A 29 40.72 14.75 6.83
C GLU A 29 40.85 16.00 5.93
N PRO A 30 41.21 17.17 6.48
CA PRO A 30 41.38 18.38 5.69
C PRO A 30 42.66 18.31 4.85
N LEU A 31 42.53 18.56 3.54
CA LEU A 31 43.66 18.73 2.61
C LEU A 31 44.60 19.84 3.11
N THR A 32 45.85 19.49 3.37
CA THR A 32 46.90 20.44 3.73
C THR A 32 47.30 21.32 2.53
N SER A 33 47.79 22.52 2.82
CA SER A 33 47.92 23.66 1.89
C SER A 33 48.96 23.55 0.77
N ARG A 34 49.25 22.35 0.24
CA ARG A 34 50.27 22.15 -0.81
C ARG A 34 49.75 21.84 -2.21
N ASP A 35 48.44 21.65 -2.40
CA ASP A 35 47.85 21.39 -3.72
C ASP A 35 47.03 22.58 -4.24
N LYS A 36 47.69 23.73 -4.44
CA LYS A 36 47.10 24.80 -5.26
C LYS A 36 47.44 24.52 -6.74
N PRO A 37 46.44 24.36 -7.64
CA PRO A 37 46.73 24.24 -9.06
C PRO A 37 47.35 25.54 -9.59
N LYS A 38 48.43 25.41 -10.38
CA LYS A 38 49.07 26.52 -11.08
C LYS A 38 48.07 27.17 -12.05
N ARG A 39 48.03 28.50 -12.04
CA ARG A 39 47.16 29.33 -12.89
C ARG A 39 47.55 29.11 -14.36
N MET A 40 46.66 28.55 -15.18
CA MET A 40 46.83 28.45 -16.63
C MET A 40 46.63 29.84 -17.29
N PRO A 41 47.38 30.17 -18.35
CA PRO A 41 47.19 31.42 -19.09
C PRO A 41 45.85 31.43 -19.85
N PRO A 42 45.29 32.61 -20.16
CA PRO A 42 44.00 32.72 -20.83
C PRO A 42 44.10 32.21 -22.27
N GLU A 43 43.43 31.09 -22.54
CA GLU A 43 43.21 30.58 -23.88
C GLU A 43 42.12 31.41 -24.56
N LYS A 44 42.36 31.82 -25.81
CA LYS A 44 41.41 32.62 -26.60
C LYS A 44 40.14 31.81 -26.86
N LEU A 45 38.98 32.36 -26.50
CA LEU A 45 37.68 31.81 -26.87
C LEU A 45 37.53 31.84 -28.41
N PRO A 46 37.25 30.70 -29.07
CA PRO A 46 36.88 30.70 -30.49
C PRO A 46 35.46 31.24 -30.65
N GLU A 47 35.23 31.99 -31.73
CA GLU A 47 33.92 32.47 -32.15
C GLU A 47 32.95 31.28 -32.33
N ILE A 48 31.79 31.34 -31.67
CA ILE A 48 30.72 30.35 -31.85
C ILE A 48 30.02 30.66 -33.17
N ILE A 49 30.50 30.04 -34.25
CA ILE A 49 29.69 29.88 -35.46
C ILE A 49 28.55 28.93 -35.09
N LEU A 50 27.30 29.39 -35.21
CA LEU A 50 26.10 28.55 -35.14
C LEU A 50 26.15 27.52 -36.28
N ALA A 51 26.83 26.40 -36.04
CA ALA A 51 26.83 25.27 -36.93
C ALA A 51 25.48 24.59 -36.81
N PHE A 52 24.67 24.66 -37.87
CA PHE A 52 23.54 23.75 -38.03
C PHE A 52 24.08 22.32 -38.05
N PRO A 53 23.54 21.39 -37.23
CA PRO A 53 24.04 20.03 -37.14
C PRO A 53 24.03 19.37 -38.53
N LYS A 54 25.14 18.70 -38.89
CA LYS A 54 25.24 17.97 -40.16
C LYS A 54 24.31 16.76 -40.10
N ILE A 55 23.89 16.23 -41.25
CA ILE A 55 22.97 15.06 -41.34
C ILE A 55 23.46 13.83 -40.54
N GLN A 56 24.78 13.70 -40.30
CA GLN A 56 25.33 12.66 -39.42
C GLN A 56 25.03 12.89 -37.93
N ASP A 57 24.89 14.13 -37.47
CA ASP A 57 24.54 14.51 -36.09
C ASP A 57 23.06 14.20 -35.80
N MET A 58 22.20 14.24 -36.81
CA MET A 58 20.79 13.85 -36.68
C MET A 58 20.61 12.38 -36.25
N LYS A 59 21.55 11.48 -36.61
CA LYS A 59 21.51 10.07 -36.17
C LYS A 59 21.67 9.93 -34.66
N TYR A 60 22.51 10.76 -34.05
CA TYR A 60 22.68 10.80 -32.60
C TYR A 60 21.49 11.47 -31.92
N VAL A 61 20.86 12.47 -32.55
CA VAL A 61 19.58 13.05 -32.06
C VAL A 61 18.48 11.99 -32.04
N PHE A 62 18.32 11.18 -33.10
CA PHE A 62 17.34 10.09 -33.13
C PHE A 62 17.65 8.97 -32.12
N LEU A 63 18.93 8.64 -31.89
CA LEU A 63 19.34 7.67 -30.86
C LEU A 63 19.06 8.19 -29.45
N ILE A 64 19.32 9.47 -29.18
CA ILE A 64 19.03 10.11 -27.89
C ILE A 64 17.51 10.22 -27.68
N LEU A 65 16.75 10.60 -28.71
CA LEU A 65 15.28 10.62 -28.64
C LEU A 65 14.71 9.22 -28.38
N GLY A 66 15.24 8.19 -29.04
CA GLY A 66 14.85 6.80 -28.82
C GLY A 66 15.16 6.30 -27.40
N PHE A 67 16.28 6.74 -26.82
CA PHE A 67 16.66 6.43 -25.44
C PHE A 67 15.77 7.14 -24.41
N ILE A 68 15.37 8.38 -24.68
CA ILE A 68 14.44 9.15 -23.84
C ILE A 68 13.03 8.56 -23.92
N ILE A 69 12.51 8.24 -25.12
CA ILE A 69 11.18 7.66 -25.30
C ILE A 69 11.10 6.24 -24.71
N GLY A 70 12.18 5.45 -24.79
CA GLY A 70 12.28 4.14 -24.16
C GLY A 70 12.31 4.16 -22.62
N SER A 71 12.61 5.32 -22.01
CA SER A 71 12.72 5.47 -20.55
C SER A 71 11.40 5.88 -19.88
N PHE A 72 10.35 6.19 -20.65
CA PHE A 72 9.03 6.58 -20.13
C PHE A 72 8.01 5.45 -20.05
N SER A 73 8.46 4.19 -19.98
CA SER A 73 7.57 3.08 -19.60
C SER A 73 7.53 2.92 -18.07
N GLY A 74 7.20 3.99 -17.35
CA GLY A 74 6.78 3.89 -15.96
C GLY A 74 5.37 3.32 -15.92
N ARG A 75 5.22 2.01 -15.71
CA ARG A 75 3.92 1.45 -15.32
C ARG A 75 3.70 1.80 -13.86
N ALA A 76 3.05 2.93 -13.60
CA ALA A 76 2.46 3.22 -12.30
C ALA A 76 1.24 2.30 -12.13
N GLN A 77 1.49 1.02 -11.85
CA GLN A 77 0.45 0.07 -11.48
C GLN A 77 0.70 -0.35 -10.04
N PHE A 78 -0.37 -0.47 -9.26
CA PHE A 78 -0.24 -0.97 -7.89
C PHE A 78 0.15 -2.45 -7.88
N ALA A 79 0.58 -2.96 -6.73
CA ALA A 79 1.02 -4.35 -6.60
C ALA A 79 -0.05 -5.36 -7.09
N PRO A 80 0.33 -6.40 -7.86
CA PRO A 80 -0.58 -7.40 -8.37
C PRO A 80 -1.07 -8.36 -7.28
N GLN A 81 -2.04 -9.21 -7.64
CA GLN A 81 -2.66 -10.20 -6.77
C GLN A 81 -1.64 -11.13 -6.10
N ALA A 82 -2.01 -11.71 -4.95
CA ALA A 82 -1.18 -12.64 -4.19
C ALA A 82 -0.63 -13.78 -5.07
N GLY A 83 0.63 -14.15 -4.85
CA GLY A 83 1.32 -15.19 -5.61
C GLY A 83 1.89 -14.74 -6.96
N LEU A 84 1.62 -13.51 -7.42
CA LEU A 84 2.22 -12.94 -8.62
C LEU A 84 3.52 -12.17 -8.32
N PRO A 85 4.50 -12.12 -9.24
CA PRO A 85 5.72 -11.36 -9.06
C PRO A 85 5.44 -9.87 -8.76
N GLY A 86 6.07 -9.35 -7.71
CA GLY A 86 5.88 -7.96 -7.27
C GLY A 86 4.65 -7.73 -6.39
N SER A 87 3.91 -8.78 -6.02
CA SER A 87 2.83 -8.67 -5.04
C SER A 87 3.36 -8.27 -3.66
N THR A 88 2.62 -7.43 -2.95
CA THR A 88 2.88 -7.05 -1.56
C THR A 88 1.94 -7.78 -0.59
N ALA A 89 1.14 -8.74 -1.07
CA ALA A 89 0.20 -9.50 -0.27
C ALA A 89 0.89 -10.26 0.87
N MET A 90 0.31 -10.18 2.07
CA MET A 90 0.89 -10.79 3.28
C MET A 90 0.11 -12.02 3.71
N HIS A 91 0.72 -13.20 3.64
CA HIS A 91 0.03 -14.43 4.05
C HIS A 91 -0.24 -14.45 5.56
N LYS A 92 -1.44 -14.86 5.99
CA LYS A 92 -1.91 -14.87 7.39
C LYS A 92 -1.03 -15.61 8.41
N ASP A 93 -0.21 -16.54 7.93
CA ASP A 93 0.74 -17.31 8.74
C ASP A 93 2.18 -16.76 8.68
N SER A 94 2.36 -15.57 8.12
CA SER A 94 3.66 -14.90 8.09
C SER A 94 4.17 -14.68 9.51
N SER A 95 5.42 -15.05 9.76
CA SER A 95 6.10 -14.80 11.05
C SER A 95 6.44 -13.33 11.27
N ALA A 96 6.19 -12.46 10.28
CA ALA A 96 6.33 -11.02 10.45
C ALA A 96 5.26 -10.46 11.41
N PHE A 97 4.18 -11.20 11.59
CA PHE A 97 3.06 -10.82 12.42
C PHE A 97 3.18 -11.31 13.85
N VAL A 98 2.81 -10.44 14.80
CA VAL A 98 3.13 -10.66 16.23
C VAL A 98 1.98 -10.40 17.18
N ASP A 99 0.99 -9.65 16.74
CA ASP A 99 -0.17 -9.32 17.54
C ASP A 99 -1.36 -9.16 16.62
N TRP A 100 -2.53 -9.53 17.09
CA TRP A 100 -3.79 -9.44 16.37
C TRP A 100 -4.73 -8.53 17.14
N ALA A 101 -5.71 -7.93 16.46
CA ALA A 101 -6.73 -7.16 17.14
C ALA A 101 -7.34 -7.98 18.29
N SER A 102 -7.42 -7.36 19.47
CA SER A 102 -7.92 -7.96 20.70
C SER A 102 -9.45 -7.94 20.79
N ASN A 103 -10.08 -7.00 20.06
CA ASN A 103 -11.52 -6.81 20.03
C ASN A 103 -11.94 -6.18 18.70
N CYS A 104 -13.21 -6.33 18.34
CA CYS A 104 -13.82 -5.69 17.19
C CYS A 104 -15.29 -5.35 17.47
N THR A 105 -15.70 -4.15 17.12
CA THR A 105 -17.12 -3.74 17.08
C THR A 105 -17.59 -3.69 15.64
N VAL A 106 -18.69 -4.37 15.32
CA VAL A 106 -19.24 -4.41 13.97
C VAL A 106 -20.57 -3.69 13.90
N LYS A 107 -20.69 -2.76 12.95
CA LYS A 107 -21.95 -2.12 12.55
C LYS A 107 -22.35 -2.64 11.18
N ARG A 108 -23.37 -3.50 11.16
CA ARG A 108 -23.91 -4.09 9.93
C ARG A 108 -24.52 -3.02 9.02
N GLY A 109 -24.12 -3.08 7.76
CA GLY A 109 -24.65 -2.35 6.62
C GLY A 109 -25.80 -3.07 5.93
N TRP A 110 -26.13 -2.61 4.73
CA TRP A 110 -27.25 -3.11 3.93
C TRP A 110 -26.86 -4.34 3.11
N MET A 111 -27.82 -5.22 2.81
CA MET A 111 -27.59 -6.28 1.83
C MET A 111 -27.37 -5.72 0.43
N ASN A 112 -28.09 -4.65 0.11
CA ASN A 112 -27.90 -3.83 -1.08
C ASN A 112 -28.27 -2.39 -0.71
N ILE A 113 -27.31 -1.46 -0.76
CA ILE A 113 -27.59 -0.06 -0.39
C ILE A 113 -28.55 0.64 -1.36
N THR A 114 -28.67 0.13 -2.60
CA THR A 114 -29.62 0.64 -3.59
C THR A 114 -31.05 0.14 -3.38
N ASP A 115 -31.24 -0.94 -2.62
CA ASP A 115 -32.54 -1.48 -2.22
C ASP A 115 -32.55 -1.88 -0.73
N THR A 116 -32.81 -0.89 0.13
CA THR A 116 -32.84 -1.09 1.59
C THR A 116 -34.00 -1.96 2.08
N THR A 117 -34.98 -2.29 1.21
CA THR A 117 -36.10 -3.16 1.59
C THR A 117 -35.66 -4.61 1.84
N LEU A 118 -34.51 -5.00 1.30
CA LEU A 118 -33.84 -6.28 1.57
C LEU A 118 -33.26 -6.37 3.00
N GLY A 119 -33.21 -5.25 3.71
CA GLY A 119 -32.71 -5.17 5.07
C GLY A 119 -31.19 -5.22 5.16
N LYS A 120 -30.71 -5.39 6.39
CA LYS A 120 -29.28 -5.44 6.72
C LYS A 120 -28.76 -6.87 6.67
N VAL A 121 -27.47 -7.01 6.41
CA VAL A 121 -26.81 -8.32 6.45
C VAL A 121 -26.78 -8.87 7.88
N THR A 122 -26.90 -10.20 7.99
CA THR A 122 -26.92 -10.92 9.28
C THR A 122 -25.94 -12.09 9.33
N ALA A 123 -25.22 -12.38 8.23
CA ALA A 123 -24.39 -13.57 8.10
C ALA A 123 -23.10 -13.48 8.94
N GLY A 124 -22.74 -14.57 9.63
CA GLY A 124 -21.50 -14.63 10.39
C GLY A 124 -21.57 -13.99 11.78
N ASN A 125 -20.49 -14.11 12.55
CA ASN A 125 -20.43 -13.72 13.96
C ASN A 125 -19.39 -12.59 14.18
N PRO A 126 -19.78 -11.41 14.68
CA PRO A 126 -18.83 -10.33 14.99
C PRO A 126 -17.68 -10.72 15.92
N GLY A 127 -17.90 -11.69 16.82
CA GLY A 127 -16.86 -12.24 17.70
C GLY A 127 -15.77 -13.03 16.97
N LYS A 128 -15.89 -13.19 15.65
CA LYS A 128 -14.90 -13.83 14.77
C LYS A 128 -14.14 -12.84 13.90
N ALA A 129 -14.40 -11.54 14.02
CA ALA A 129 -13.63 -10.53 13.30
C ALA A 129 -12.21 -10.38 13.88
N PHE A 130 -12.05 -10.47 15.19
CA PHE A 130 -10.76 -10.22 15.83
C PHE A 130 -9.99 -11.52 16.11
N GLY A 131 -8.69 -11.38 16.42
CA GLY A 131 -7.78 -12.51 16.53
C GLY A 131 -7.26 -12.98 15.16
N LYS A 132 -6.59 -14.14 15.18
CA LYS A 132 -5.91 -14.67 14.00
C LYS A 132 -6.85 -14.94 12.84
N ALA A 133 -6.44 -14.51 11.65
CA ALA A 133 -7.18 -14.74 10.43
C ALA A 133 -7.48 -16.23 10.21
N ASP A 134 -8.75 -16.55 10.08
CA ASP A 134 -9.26 -17.90 9.87
C ASP A 134 -10.30 -17.93 8.74
N ALA A 135 -11.15 -18.95 8.73
CA ALA A 135 -12.16 -19.15 7.69
C ALA A 135 -13.59 -18.83 8.18
N ASP A 136 -13.74 -18.34 9.42
CA ASP A 136 -15.03 -17.83 9.88
C ASP A 136 -15.38 -16.55 9.10
N ILE A 137 -16.65 -16.13 9.11
CA ILE A 137 -17.09 -14.96 8.34
C ILE A 137 -17.87 -13.99 9.22
N VAL A 138 -17.86 -12.72 8.81
CA VAL A 138 -18.70 -11.64 9.32
C VAL A 138 -19.01 -10.65 8.20
N SER A 139 -20.23 -10.75 7.65
CA SER A 139 -20.64 -9.84 6.58
C SER A 139 -20.80 -8.39 7.07
N LEU A 140 -20.04 -7.44 6.53
CA LEU A 140 -20.33 -6.02 6.80
C LEU A 140 -21.53 -5.52 6.02
N GLY A 141 -21.70 -5.98 4.78
CA GLY A 141 -22.67 -5.43 3.85
C GLY A 141 -22.31 -4.02 3.40
N ASP A 142 -23.12 -3.44 2.52
CA ASP A 142 -22.87 -2.13 1.95
C ASP A 142 -22.97 -1.04 3.04
N ALA A 143 -21.93 -0.21 3.12
CA ALA A 143 -21.74 0.79 4.17
C ALA A 143 -21.71 0.23 5.61
N GLY A 144 -21.37 -1.06 5.75
CA GLY A 144 -20.99 -1.62 7.04
C GLY A 144 -19.62 -1.14 7.51
N GLU A 145 -19.35 -1.31 8.80
CA GLU A 145 -18.13 -0.83 9.45
C GLU A 145 -17.67 -1.84 10.51
N ALA A 146 -16.37 -2.01 10.65
CA ALA A 146 -15.73 -2.78 11.71
C ALA A 146 -14.66 -1.90 12.38
N VAL A 147 -14.72 -1.76 13.70
CA VAL A 147 -13.71 -1.03 14.47
C VAL A 147 -12.90 -2.04 15.29
N PHE A 148 -11.65 -2.24 14.92
CA PHE A 148 -10.69 -3.09 15.61
C PHE A 148 -9.96 -2.32 16.69
N PHE A 149 -9.70 -2.98 17.82
CA PHE A 149 -8.91 -2.44 18.92
C PHE A 149 -7.70 -3.32 19.22
N PHE A 150 -6.56 -2.69 19.43
CA PHE A 150 -5.30 -3.32 19.84
C PHE A 150 -4.93 -2.89 21.25
N GLU A 151 -4.70 -3.86 22.14
CA GLU A 151 -4.23 -3.56 23.51
C GLU A 151 -2.84 -2.92 23.48
N ASN A 152 -1.95 -3.44 22.63
CA ASN A 152 -0.65 -2.83 22.39
C ASN A 152 -0.73 -1.95 21.13
N PRO A 153 -0.25 -0.70 21.17
CA PRO A 153 -0.35 0.18 20.02
C PRO A 153 0.44 -0.38 18.83
N ILE A 154 -0.10 -0.20 17.63
CA ILE A 154 0.64 -0.35 16.38
C ILE A 154 1.57 0.87 16.26
N ILE A 155 2.84 0.61 15.99
CA ILE A 155 3.91 1.61 15.95
C ILE A 155 4.44 1.67 14.53
N ASN A 156 4.55 2.87 13.97
CA ASN A 156 5.18 3.12 12.67
C ASN A 156 6.63 2.60 12.65
N GLY A 157 6.90 1.68 11.73
CA GLY A 157 8.18 1.06 11.49
C GLY A 157 8.70 1.38 10.09
N ASN A 158 9.61 0.55 9.60
CA ASN A 158 10.07 0.67 8.22
C ASN A 158 9.23 -0.24 7.32
N GLY A 159 8.44 0.37 6.44
CA GLY A 159 7.52 -0.33 5.55
C GLY A 159 6.19 -0.60 6.26
N TYR A 160 5.49 -1.64 5.84
CA TYR A 160 4.15 -1.93 6.36
C TYR A 160 4.10 -2.24 7.86
N ASP A 161 3.09 -1.71 8.55
CA ASP A 161 2.90 -1.75 10.01
C ASP A 161 1.68 -2.56 10.47
N PHE A 162 0.71 -2.73 9.58
CA PHE A 162 -0.37 -3.67 9.79
C PHE A 162 -0.89 -4.24 8.47
N ALA A 163 -1.74 -5.25 8.56
CA ALA A 163 -2.48 -5.75 7.41
C ALA A 163 -3.94 -6.03 7.76
N VAL A 164 -4.83 -5.84 6.78
CA VAL A 164 -6.26 -6.17 6.90
C VAL A 164 -6.63 -7.29 5.94
N PHE A 165 -7.27 -8.32 6.47
CA PHE A 165 -7.72 -9.51 5.73
C PHE A 165 -9.18 -9.36 5.32
N GLU A 166 -9.55 -9.95 4.18
CA GLU A 166 -10.92 -10.04 3.65
C GLU A 166 -11.10 -11.40 2.93
N ASN A 167 -12.32 -11.68 2.45
CA ASN A 167 -12.67 -12.97 1.85
C ASN A 167 -12.78 -12.93 0.32
N GLY A 168 -11.69 -12.58 -0.37
CA GLY A 168 -11.63 -12.66 -1.83
C GLY A 168 -11.31 -14.07 -2.36
N PHE A 169 -11.59 -14.35 -3.63
CA PHE A 169 -11.14 -15.57 -4.30
C PHE A 169 -10.72 -15.32 -5.75
N LEU A 170 -9.75 -16.10 -6.23
CA LEU A 170 -9.19 -15.93 -7.57
C LEU A 170 -10.22 -16.26 -8.66
N ASN A 171 -10.11 -15.54 -9.78
CA ASN A 171 -10.75 -15.96 -11.02
C ASN A 171 -10.12 -17.30 -11.46
N PRO A 172 -10.92 -18.35 -11.70
CA PRO A 172 -10.40 -19.66 -12.09
C PRO A 172 -9.71 -19.67 -13.47
N LEU A 173 -9.94 -18.64 -14.29
CA LEU A 173 -9.41 -18.53 -15.66
C LEU A 173 -8.25 -17.55 -15.81
N ASP A 174 -8.06 -16.61 -14.86
CA ASP A 174 -6.98 -15.61 -14.91
C ASP A 174 -6.52 -15.24 -13.50
N SER A 175 -5.30 -15.65 -13.13
CA SER A 175 -4.73 -15.38 -11.81
C SER A 175 -4.46 -13.89 -11.53
N ASN A 176 -4.55 -13.02 -12.54
CA ASN A 176 -4.48 -11.57 -12.34
C ASN A 176 -5.78 -10.98 -11.80
N LEU A 177 -6.90 -11.71 -11.91
CA LEU A 177 -8.23 -11.26 -11.56
C LEU A 177 -8.76 -12.01 -10.33
N ALA A 178 -9.55 -11.33 -9.51
CA ALA A 178 -10.16 -11.93 -8.32
C ALA A 178 -11.50 -11.26 -8.00
N TYR A 179 -12.39 -12.01 -7.36
CA TYR A 179 -13.50 -11.42 -6.63
C TYR A 179 -12.92 -10.85 -5.34
N LEU A 180 -13.12 -9.56 -5.11
CA LEU A 180 -12.52 -8.81 -4.01
C LEU A 180 -13.61 -8.08 -3.23
N GLU A 181 -13.49 -8.09 -1.92
CA GLU A 181 -14.40 -7.37 -1.02
C GLU A 181 -13.64 -6.20 -0.44
N LEU A 182 -13.98 -4.99 -0.87
CA LEU A 182 -13.15 -3.82 -0.64
C LEU A 182 -13.68 -2.94 0.49
N ALA A 183 -12.79 -2.51 1.36
CA ALA A 183 -13.07 -1.52 2.39
C ALA A 183 -12.01 -0.41 2.42
N LYS A 184 -12.44 0.80 2.75
CA LYS A 184 -11.51 1.90 3.08
C LYS A 184 -11.00 1.70 4.50
N ILE A 185 -9.75 2.07 4.72
CA ILE A 185 -9.12 1.94 6.04
C ILE A 185 -8.80 3.32 6.62
N GLU A 186 -9.10 3.47 7.90
CA GLU A 186 -8.76 4.63 8.72
C GLU A 186 -8.14 4.17 10.05
N VAL A 187 -7.24 4.97 10.62
CA VAL A 187 -6.59 4.67 11.90
C VAL A 187 -6.88 5.75 12.94
N SER A 188 -6.75 5.40 14.22
CA SER A 188 -6.97 6.32 15.32
C SER A 188 -6.15 5.95 16.57
N ASN A 189 -5.74 6.98 17.31
CA ASN A 189 -5.16 6.82 18.65
C ASN A 189 -6.25 6.52 19.71
N ASP A 190 -7.44 7.11 19.58
CA ASP A 190 -8.46 7.18 20.64
C ASP A 190 -9.82 6.54 20.30
N GLY A 191 -10.01 6.10 19.05
CA GLY A 191 -11.26 5.52 18.57
C GLY A 191 -12.37 6.56 18.33
N ILE A 192 -12.06 7.85 18.36
CA ILE A 192 -13.00 8.95 18.15
C ILE A 192 -12.63 9.69 16.87
N ILE A 193 -11.37 10.12 16.73
CA ILE A 193 -10.88 10.83 15.54
C ILE A 193 -10.13 9.85 14.66
N TYR A 194 -10.63 9.67 13.43
CA TYR A 194 -10.06 8.74 12.45
C TYR A 194 -9.38 9.47 11.31
N TYR A 195 -8.25 8.90 10.87
CA TYR A 195 -7.41 9.41 9.80
C TYR A 195 -7.37 8.40 8.65
N PRO A 196 -7.98 8.72 7.49
CA PRO A 196 -8.08 7.79 6.38
C PRO A 196 -6.77 7.67 5.60
N PHE A 197 -6.47 6.45 5.14
CA PHE A 197 -5.51 6.25 4.07
C PHE A 197 -6.06 6.79 2.74
N ALA A 198 -5.17 7.37 1.92
CA ALA A 198 -5.52 7.78 0.58
C ALA A 198 -5.72 6.54 -0.31
N ALA A 199 -6.97 6.13 -0.49
CA ALA A 199 -7.36 4.98 -1.30
C ALA A 199 -7.54 5.35 -2.78
N VAL A 200 -7.10 4.45 -3.68
CA VAL A 200 -7.30 4.58 -5.13
C VAL A 200 -8.01 3.34 -5.65
N CYS A 201 -9.05 3.56 -6.45
CA CYS A 201 -9.76 2.53 -7.20
C CYS A 201 -9.94 2.99 -8.65
N GLU A 202 -9.30 2.28 -9.58
CA GLU A 202 -9.43 2.54 -11.03
C GLU A 202 -10.39 1.55 -11.71
N ASN A 203 -11.20 0.84 -10.92
CA ASN A 203 -12.30 0.05 -11.45
C ASN A 203 -13.49 0.96 -11.78
N ASP A 204 -14.35 0.48 -12.67
CA ASP A 204 -15.58 1.17 -13.00
C ASP A 204 -16.47 1.29 -11.74
N THR A 205 -17.01 2.49 -11.51
CA THR A 205 -17.88 2.83 -10.38
C THR A 205 -19.32 3.05 -10.81
N THR A 206 -19.62 2.96 -12.10
CA THR A 206 -20.96 3.21 -12.66
C THR A 206 -21.93 2.07 -12.40
N ALA A 207 -21.44 0.84 -12.33
CA ALA A 207 -22.21 -0.35 -12.00
C ALA A 207 -21.60 -1.06 -10.79
N GLN A 208 -22.45 -1.45 -9.85
CA GLN A 208 -22.03 -2.32 -8.76
C GLN A 208 -21.60 -3.67 -9.33
N ILE A 209 -20.44 -4.14 -8.89
CA ILE A 209 -19.96 -5.48 -9.19
C ILE A 209 -20.91 -6.47 -8.49
N ALA A 210 -21.64 -7.24 -9.28
CA ALA A 210 -22.78 -8.03 -8.82
C ALA A 210 -22.42 -9.18 -7.85
N GLY A 211 -21.14 -9.45 -7.65
CA GLY A 211 -20.64 -10.50 -6.78
C GLY A 211 -19.82 -11.54 -7.54
N VAL A 212 -20.05 -12.81 -7.19
CA VAL A 212 -19.44 -13.99 -7.81
C VAL A 212 -19.63 -13.97 -9.32
N GLY A 213 -18.54 -14.15 -10.07
CA GLY A 213 -18.52 -14.15 -11.53
C GLY A 213 -18.02 -12.85 -12.16
N GLU A 214 -17.93 -11.78 -11.37
CA GLU A 214 -17.28 -10.53 -11.75
C GLU A 214 -15.96 -10.38 -10.98
N TYR A 215 -14.90 -10.00 -11.68
CA TYR A 215 -13.54 -10.03 -11.13
C TYR A 215 -12.80 -8.72 -11.38
N MET A 216 -11.97 -8.34 -10.41
CA MET A 216 -11.18 -7.12 -10.39
C MET A 216 -9.70 -7.42 -10.52
N ASP A 217 -8.97 -6.47 -11.10
CA ASP A 217 -7.51 -6.50 -11.14
C ASP A 217 -6.94 -5.74 -9.94
N ALA A 218 -6.19 -6.42 -9.07
CA ALA A 218 -5.58 -5.81 -7.89
C ALA A 218 -4.62 -4.65 -8.24
N ARG A 219 -4.08 -4.62 -9.46
CA ARG A 219 -3.18 -3.55 -9.93
C ARG A 219 -3.86 -2.20 -10.09
N LYS A 220 -5.21 -2.18 -10.06
CA LYS A 220 -6.06 -0.99 -10.11
C LYS A 220 -6.47 -0.47 -8.72
N LEU A 221 -5.99 -1.10 -7.66
CA LEU A 221 -6.40 -0.84 -6.28
C LEU A 221 -5.21 -0.49 -5.39
N ASN A 222 -5.36 0.56 -4.58
CA ASN A 222 -4.40 0.97 -3.56
C ASN A 222 -5.08 1.34 -2.25
N ASN A 223 -4.46 0.98 -1.13
CA ASN A 223 -4.94 1.30 0.22
C ASN A 223 -6.43 0.99 0.45
N LEU A 224 -6.87 -0.14 -0.09
CA LEU A 224 -8.18 -0.73 0.14
C LEU A 224 -7.96 -2.11 0.73
N ALA A 225 -8.55 -2.37 1.90
CA ALA A 225 -8.59 -3.72 2.44
C ALA A 225 -9.29 -4.66 1.47
N GLY A 226 -8.93 -5.94 1.53
CA GLY A 226 -9.40 -6.98 0.61
C GLY A 226 -9.00 -6.82 -0.84
N LYS A 227 -7.95 -6.05 -1.12
CA LYS A 227 -7.23 -6.09 -2.40
C LYS A 227 -6.74 -7.51 -2.76
N TYR A 228 -6.48 -8.34 -1.75
CA TYR A 228 -5.97 -9.70 -1.92
C TYR A 228 -6.99 -10.76 -1.53
N VAL A 229 -6.84 -11.95 -2.13
CA VAL A 229 -7.69 -13.11 -1.87
C VAL A 229 -7.53 -13.66 -0.45
N ALA A 230 -8.51 -14.44 -0.01
CA ALA A 230 -8.58 -15.03 1.31
C ALA A 230 -7.26 -15.69 1.73
N GLY A 231 -6.88 -15.47 2.99
CA GLY A 231 -5.60 -15.89 3.55
C GLY A 231 -4.45 -14.91 3.31
N TYR A 232 -4.64 -13.86 2.51
CA TYR A 232 -3.67 -12.80 2.32
C TYR A 232 -4.23 -11.44 2.72
N GLY A 233 -3.51 -10.74 3.59
CA GLY A 233 -3.84 -9.41 4.05
C GLY A 233 -3.30 -8.34 3.12
N THR A 234 -4.03 -7.22 3.03
CA THR A 234 -3.54 -5.99 2.40
C THR A 234 -2.73 -5.23 3.43
N PRO A 235 -1.43 -5.00 3.19
CA PRO A 235 -0.60 -4.31 4.16
C PRO A 235 -0.71 -2.78 4.02
N PHE A 236 -0.54 -2.06 5.12
CA PHE A 236 -0.64 -0.60 5.25
C PHE A 236 0.57 -0.05 6.00
N ASP A 237 1.10 1.08 5.53
CA ASP A 237 2.30 1.75 6.06
C ASP A 237 1.89 3.07 6.73
N LEU A 238 2.03 3.15 8.06
CA LEU A 238 1.62 4.33 8.84
C LEU A 238 2.46 5.57 8.51
N ASP A 239 3.63 5.42 7.88
CA ASP A 239 4.45 6.55 7.46
C ASP A 239 3.73 7.42 6.41
N GLU A 240 2.77 6.85 5.67
CA GLU A 240 1.87 7.59 4.76
C GLU A 240 1.02 8.64 5.50
N LEU A 241 0.83 8.48 6.82
CA LEU A 241 0.06 9.38 7.67
C LEU A 241 0.93 10.18 8.64
N SER A 242 2.27 10.08 8.56
CA SER A 242 3.22 10.72 9.48
C SER A 242 3.12 12.25 9.54
N LEU A 243 2.58 12.88 8.48
CA LEU A 243 2.40 14.34 8.39
C LEU A 243 1.01 14.80 8.81
N GLN A 244 0.12 13.89 9.24
CA GLN A 244 -1.23 14.25 9.69
C GLN A 244 -1.20 14.92 11.07
N SER A 245 -1.73 16.14 11.15
CA SER A 245 -1.78 16.86 12.42
C SER A 245 -2.74 16.20 13.39
N GLY A 246 -2.27 15.94 14.62
CA GLY A 246 -3.07 15.34 15.70
C GLY A 246 -3.10 13.82 15.71
N LEU A 247 -2.42 13.15 14.77
CA LEU A 247 -2.21 11.71 14.79
C LEU A 247 -0.80 11.40 15.30
N ASP A 248 -0.68 10.54 16.31
CA ASP A 248 0.60 9.91 16.65
C ASP A 248 0.68 8.53 15.99
N VAL A 249 1.46 8.42 14.91
CA VAL A 249 1.65 7.15 14.17
C VAL A 249 2.40 6.09 14.99
N ASN A 250 2.90 6.42 16.18
CA ASN A 250 3.53 5.47 17.10
C ASN A 250 2.59 4.99 18.22
N ASP A 251 1.31 5.40 18.21
CA ASP A 251 0.34 5.11 19.26
C ASP A 251 -1.03 4.69 18.69
N ILE A 252 -1.05 3.94 17.60
CA ILE A 252 -2.30 3.57 16.92
C ILE A 252 -2.96 2.40 17.64
N HIS A 253 -4.12 2.63 18.25
CA HIS A 253 -4.89 1.61 18.95
C HIS A 253 -6.10 1.11 18.18
N TYR A 254 -6.55 1.86 17.17
CA TYR A 254 -7.79 1.57 16.46
C TYR A 254 -7.59 1.57 14.94
N ILE A 255 -8.22 0.59 14.30
CA ILE A 255 -8.38 0.50 12.84
C ILE A 255 -9.86 0.41 12.53
N LYS A 256 -10.33 1.15 11.53
CA LYS A 256 -11.71 1.15 11.07
C LYS A 256 -11.80 0.97 9.56
#